data_AF-A0A1V6FXC5-F1
#
_entry.id   AF-A0A1V6FXC5-F1
#
_cell.length_a   1.000
_cell.length_b   1.000
_cell.length_c   1.000
_cell.angle_alpha   90.00
_cell.angle_beta   90.00
_cell.angle_gamma   90.00
#
_symmetry.space_group_name_H-M   'P 1'
#
loop_
_entity.id
_entity.type
_entity.pdbx_description
1 polymer ?
#
loop_
_entity_poly.entity_id
_entity_poly.type
_entity_poly.pdbx_seq_one_letter_code
_entity_poly.pdbx_strand_id
1 'polypeptide(L)'
;MSSKQVGLVGLWDCVAFDEVAGITFKDKDGVQIMKDYMASGSFARGKEEKAASASMAFVGNINQSVDVLLKTSHLFDPFPEAMAYDTAFLDRMHCYIPGWEIPKYRPESFTDGYGFITDYLAEFMRQMRKEPFGDVCDKYFRFGNNLNQRDVIAVRKMVSGLTKLLYPNGEFNKEDIKEILTFALEMRRRVKEQLKKIGGMEFYDVNFSYIDNETFEERYVSVPEQGGGKIIPEGMINPGNVYTISQGKSGMIGVYRLETQMLPGNGKFERTGLGSDRDAKEATNTAFNYLKANGNHISGQLSTTTKDYIINYQDLNGIGMTKYLTLPSVIALASCALNKPTLSSLAVLGEISISGTILKVEELASVLQVCLDAGAKKVLIPITSAAELGTVPSDLIGAFSLIFYSTPHEAVFKALGVE
;
A
#
# COMPACT_ATOMS: atom_id res chain seq x y z
N MET A 1 7.92 -46.94 -17.37
CA MET A 1 7.49 -46.61 -18.75
C MET A 1 6.78 -45.27 -18.71
N SER A 2 7.45 -44.23 -19.20
CA SER A 2 6.97 -42.84 -19.25
C SER A 2 5.96 -42.70 -20.40
N SER A 3 4.67 -42.52 -20.12
CA SER A 3 3.75 -42.12 -21.18
C SER A 3 4.21 -40.75 -21.70
N LYS A 4 4.41 -40.61 -23.01
CA LYS A 4 4.65 -39.33 -23.69
C LYS A 4 3.38 -38.45 -23.74
N GLN A 5 2.49 -38.59 -22.76
CA GLN A 5 1.22 -37.88 -22.72
C GLN A 5 1.47 -36.41 -22.40
N VAL A 6 0.80 -35.56 -23.17
CA VAL A 6 0.72 -34.12 -22.93
C VAL A 6 0.05 -33.92 -21.57
N GLY A 7 0.65 -33.10 -20.70
CA GLY A 7 0.08 -32.80 -19.39
C GLY A 7 -1.18 -31.94 -19.48
N LEU A 8 -1.83 -31.69 -18.33
CA LEU A 8 -3.13 -30.99 -18.25
C LEU A 8 -3.15 -29.65 -18.99
N VAL A 9 -2.07 -28.87 -18.92
CA VAL A 9 -1.94 -27.56 -19.58
C VAL A 9 -2.03 -27.62 -21.10
N GLY A 10 -1.73 -28.76 -21.73
CA GLY A 10 -1.87 -28.94 -23.18
C GLY A 10 -3.20 -29.59 -23.61
N LEU A 11 -4.07 -29.94 -22.66
CA LEU A 11 -5.37 -30.56 -22.92
C LEU A 11 -6.54 -29.64 -22.59
N TRP A 12 -6.39 -28.78 -21.58
CA TRP A 12 -7.48 -27.97 -21.02
C TRP A 12 -7.28 -26.48 -21.26
N ASP A 13 -8.39 -25.74 -21.34
CA ASP A 13 -8.39 -24.28 -21.49
C ASP A 13 -8.11 -23.56 -20.16
N CYS A 14 -8.31 -24.22 -19.02
CA CYS A 14 -8.02 -23.73 -17.68
C CYS A 14 -7.58 -24.90 -16.79
N VAL A 15 -6.57 -24.68 -15.96
CA VAL A 15 -6.11 -25.62 -14.93
C VAL A 15 -6.21 -24.92 -13.59
N ALA A 16 -7.08 -25.43 -12.71
CA ALA A 16 -7.30 -24.90 -11.38
C ALA A 16 -6.59 -25.76 -10.33
N PHE A 17 -5.87 -25.10 -9.43
CA PHE A 17 -5.33 -25.67 -8.20
C PHE A 17 -6.26 -25.28 -7.06
N ASP A 18 -7.16 -26.19 -6.71
CA ASP A 18 -7.99 -26.06 -5.52
C ASP A 18 -7.13 -26.40 -4.30
N GLU A 19 -7.17 -25.54 -3.29
CA GLU A 19 -6.31 -25.60 -2.09
C GLU A 19 -4.79 -25.50 -2.36
N VAL A 20 -4.33 -24.28 -2.68
CA VAL A 20 -2.90 -24.02 -2.96
C VAL A 20 -1.94 -24.44 -1.85
N ALA A 21 -2.37 -24.45 -0.58
CA ALA A 21 -1.54 -24.84 0.55
C ALA A 21 -1.06 -26.30 0.47
N GLY A 22 -1.80 -27.16 -0.23
CA GLY A 22 -1.46 -28.58 -0.41
C GLY A 22 -0.44 -28.86 -1.52
N ILE A 23 -0.03 -27.85 -2.29
CA ILE A 23 0.85 -28.04 -3.45
C ILE A 23 2.22 -28.55 -2.98
N THR A 24 2.52 -29.81 -3.34
CA THR A 24 3.82 -30.44 -3.08
C THR A 24 4.46 -30.86 -4.41
N PHE A 25 5.58 -30.23 -4.77
CA PHE A 25 6.34 -30.64 -5.94
C PHE A 25 7.31 -31.78 -5.57
N LYS A 26 7.21 -32.91 -6.27
CA LYS A 26 8.18 -34.00 -6.16
C LYS A 26 9.54 -33.63 -6.76
N ASP A 27 9.54 -32.70 -7.70
CA ASP A 27 10.72 -32.25 -8.45
C ASP A 27 10.98 -30.77 -8.16
N LYS A 28 12.25 -30.41 -7.94
CA LYS A 28 12.63 -29.03 -7.58
C LYS A 28 12.40 -28.05 -8.72
N ASP A 29 12.30 -28.54 -9.96
CA ASP A 29 12.15 -27.72 -11.16
C ASP A 29 10.70 -27.31 -11.45
N GLY A 30 9.72 -27.81 -10.69
CA GLY A 30 8.29 -27.57 -10.96
C GLY A 30 7.90 -26.09 -11.01
N VAL A 31 8.36 -25.31 -10.03
CA VAL A 31 8.11 -23.85 -9.97
C VAL A 31 8.79 -23.13 -11.12
N GLN A 32 9.99 -23.56 -11.53
CA GLN A 32 10.71 -22.96 -12.65
C GLN A 32 9.99 -23.20 -13.99
N ILE A 33 9.52 -24.43 -14.23
CA ILE A 33 8.74 -24.76 -15.43
C ILE A 33 7.43 -23.95 -15.47
N MET A 34 6.77 -23.78 -14.34
CA MET A 34 5.56 -22.94 -14.24
C MET A 34 5.86 -21.48 -14.54
N LYS A 35 6.98 -20.95 -14.04
CA LYS A 35 7.44 -19.60 -14.37
C LYS A 35 7.63 -19.43 -15.87
N ASP A 36 8.33 -20.35 -16.52
CA ASP A 36 8.55 -20.26 -17.96
C ASP A 36 7.22 -20.31 -18.72
N TYR A 37 6.35 -21.26 -18.38
CA TYR A 37 5.01 -21.38 -18.97
C TYR A 37 4.13 -20.13 -18.80
N MET A 38 4.07 -19.58 -17.59
CA MET A 38 3.25 -18.40 -17.33
C MET A 38 3.78 -17.13 -18.01
N ALA A 39 5.07 -17.12 -18.40
CA ALA A 39 5.67 -16.02 -19.15
C ALA A 39 5.49 -16.18 -20.68
N SER A 40 5.79 -17.36 -21.23
CA SER A 40 5.85 -17.58 -22.68
C SER A 40 4.63 -18.29 -23.28
N GLY A 41 3.78 -18.92 -22.45
CA GLY A 41 2.74 -19.84 -22.92
C GLY A 41 3.31 -21.16 -23.47
N SER A 42 4.58 -21.46 -23.20
CA SER A 42 5.25 -22.69 -23.63
C SER A 42 6.04 -23.32 -22.50
N PHE A 43 6.23 -24.64 -22.55
CA PHE A 43 7.08 -25.33 -21.59
C PHE A 43 7.98 -26.35 -22.29
N ALA A 44 9.20 -26.50 -21.78
CA ALA A 44 10.14 -27.49 -22.25
C ALA A 44 10.05 -28.75 -21.39
N ARG A 45 9.93 -29.93 -22.01
CA ARG A 45 10.07 -31.22 -21.31
C ARG A 45 11.03 -32.10 -22.10
N GLY A 46 12.31 -32.05 -21.74
CA GLY A 46 13.38 -32.68 -22.52
C GLY A 46 13.85 -31.78 -23.65
N LYS A 47 13.91 -32.28 -24.90
CA LYS A 47 14.38 -31.53 -26.08
C LYS A 47 13.27 -30.87 -26.91
N GLU A 48 12.01 -31.03 -26.53
CA GLU A 48 10.86 -30.46 -27.26
C GLU A 48 10.17 -29.38 -26.42
N GLU A 49 9.95 -28.24 -27.06
CA GLU A 49 9.11 -27.14 -26.54
C GLU A 49 7.66 -27.37 -26.99
N LYS A 50 6.71 -27.24 -26.06
CA LYS A 50 5.28 -27.37 -26.35
C LYS A 50 4.56 -26.08 -25.96
N ALA A 51 3.86 -25.49 -26.92
CA ALA A 51 2.95 -24.38 -26.66
C ALA A 51 1.62 -24.87 -26.09
N ALA A 52 1.04 -24.10 -25.17
CA ALA A 52 -0.24 -24.37 -24.55
C ALA A 52 -0.95 -23.04 -24.20
N SER A 53 -2.28 -23.08 -24.16
CA SER A 53 -3.13 -21.90 -23.96
C SER A 53 -3.93 -21.95 -22.65
N ALA A 54 -3.65 -22.93 -21.79
CA ALA A 54 -4.35 -23.07 -20.51
C ALA A 54 -4.06 -21.90 -19.59
N SER A 55 -5.12 -21.29 -19.05
CA SER A 55 -4.97 -20.36 -17.92
C SER A 55 -4.74 -21.14 -16.62
N MET A 56 -3.96 -20.57 -15.70
CA MET A 56 -3.78 -21.13 -14.36
C MET A 56 -4.62 -20.37 -13.36
N ALA A 57 -5.42 -21.09 -12.57
CA ALA A 57 -6.19 -20.55 -11.47
C ALA A 57 -5.72 -21.19 -10.16
N PHE A 58 -5.57 -20.37 -9.11
CA PHE A 58 -5.07 -20.79 -7.82
C PHE A 58 -6.08 -20.37 -6.75
N VAL A 59 -6.65 -21.36 -6.06
CA VAL A 59 -7.69 -21.14 -5.05
C VAL A 59 -7.09 -21.43 -3.68
N GLY A 60 -7.07 -20.41 -2.83
CA GLY A 60 -6.50 -20.48 -1.49
C GLY A 60 -7.46 -19.90 -0.46
N ASN A 61 -7.39 -20.47 0.75
CA ASN A 61 -8.14 -19.98 1.90
C ASN A 61 -7.24 -19.12 2.79
N ILE A 62 -7.76 -17.98 3.22
CA ILE A 62 -7.13 -17.17 4.25
C ILE A 62 -7.78 -17.50 5.60
N ASN A 63 -6.99 -17.97 6.56
CA ASN A 63 -7.48 -18.46 7.84
C ASN A 63 -7.55 -17.38 8.96
N GLN A 64 -7.16 -16.15 8.64
CA GLN A 64 -7.16 -15.02 9.57
C GLN A 64 -7.79 -13.78 8.92
N SER A 65 -8.09 -12.72 9.68
CA SER A 65 -8.59 -11.49 9.06
C SER A 65 -7.55 -10.87 8.14
N VAL A 66 -8.01 -10.27 7.04
CA VAL A 66 -7.15 -9.60 6.05
C VAL A 66 -6.30 -8.52 6.72
N ASP A 67 -6.86 -7.76 7.67
CA ASP A 67 -6.14 -6.74 8.44
C ASP A 67 -4.96 -7.31 9.23
N VAL A 68 -5.14 -8.48 9.85
CA VAL A 68 -4.06 -9.13 10.60
C VAL A 68 -3.02 -9.69 9.63
N LEU A 69 -3.46 -10.34 8.54
CA LEU A 69 -2.55 -10.87 7.51
C LEU A 69 -1.67 -9.79 6.89
N LEU A 70 -2.23 -8.63 6.57
CA LEU A 70 -1.48 -7.54 5.98
C LEU A 70 -0.46 -6.92 6.94
N LYS A 71 -0.64 -7.10 8.26
CA LYS A 71 0.29 -6.63 9.32
C LYS A 71 1.39 -7.64 9.63
N THR A 72 1.09 -8.93 9.53
CA THR A 72 2.02 -10.01 9.93
C THR A 72 2.72 -10.68 8.75
N SER A 73 2.16 -10.62 7.54
CA SER A 73 2.66 -11.29 6.32
C SER A 73 2.10 -10.59 5.06
N HIS A 74 1.64 -11.36 4.06
CA HIS A 74 1.12 -10.90 2.77
C HIS A 74 -0.04 -11.78 2.26
N LEU A 75 -0.79 -11.32 1.26
CA LEU A 75 -1.98 -12.03 0.74
C LEU A 75 -1.69 -13.37 0.04
N PHE A 76 -0.42 -13.62 -0.33
CA PHE A 76 0.04 -14.89 -0.91
C PHE A 76 0.53 -15.93 0.12
N ASP A 77 0.42 -15.64 1.43
CA ASP A 77 0.86 -16.52 2.52
C ASP A 77 0.28 -17.96 2.45
N PRO A 78 -0.95 -18.20 1.95
CA PRO A 78 -1.47 -19.56 1.81
C PRO A 78 -0.72 -20.47 0.82
N PHE A 79 0.15 -19.92 -0.05
CA PHE A 79 0.99 -20.75 -0.91
C PHE A 79 2.07 -21.50 -0.12
N PRO A 80 2.63 -22.60 -0.64
CA PRO A 80 3.83 -23.19 -0.06
C PRO A 80 4.97 -22.17 -0.04
N GLU A 81 5.82 -22.20 0.99
CA GLU A 81 6.88 -21.21 1.23
C GLU A 81 7.75 -20.95 -0.01
N ALA A 82 8.10 -22.01 -0.76
CA ALA A 82 8.88 -21.93 -2.00
C ALA A 82 8.22 -21.13 -3.13
N MET A 83 6.90 -20.90 -3.07
CA MET A 83 6.14 -20.11 -4.03
C MET A 83 5.67 -18.77 -3.43
N ALA A 84 5.27 -18.79 -2.16
CA ALA A 84 4.78 -17.62 -1.42
C ALA A 84 5.78 -16.46 -1.38
N TYR A 85 7.08 -16.76 -1.42
CA TYR A 85 8.17 -15.78 -1.41
C TYR A 85 8.95 -15.69 -2.74
N ASP A 86 8.55 -16.40 -3.79
CA ASP A 86 9.17 -16.29 -5.13
C ASP A 86 8.53 -15.12 -5.89
N THR A 87 9.15 -13.95 -5.81
CA THR A 87 8.67 -12.72 -6.46
C THR A 87 8.54 -12.88 -7.99
N ALA A 88 9.41 -13.68 -8.62
CA ALA A 88 9.35 -13.92 -10.05
C ALA A 88 8.14 -14.77 -10.44
N PHE A 89 7.76 -15.74 -9.61
CA PHE A 89 6.53 -16.51 -9.76
C PHE A 89 5.30 -15.62 -9.55
N LEU A 90 5.26 -14.88 -8.45
CA LEU A 90 4.11 -14.03 -8.11
C LEU A 90 3.88 -12.88 -9.11
N ASP A 91 4.94 -12.31 -9.69
CA ASP A 91 4.81 -11.25 -10.71
C ASP A 91 4.14 -11.73 -12.01
N ARG A 92 4.05 -13.05 -12.23
CA ARG A 92 3.31 -13.63 -13.35
C ARG A 92 1.81 -13.76 -13.10
N MET A 93 1.33 -13.47 -11.89
CA MET A 93 -0.10 -13.47 -11.57
C MET A 93 -0.79 -12.24 -12.16
N HIS A 94 -1.63 -12.41 -13.17
CA HIS A 94 -2.34 -11.26 -13.75
C HIS A 94 -3.35 -10.62 -12.79
N CYS A 95 -3.98 -11.41 -11.90
CA CYS A 95 -5.13 -10.99 -11.12
C CYS A 95 -5.10 -11.63 -9.73
N TYR A 96 -5.45 -10.87 -8.70
CA TYR A 96 -5.79 -11.39 -7.36
C TYR A 96 -7.26 -11.08 -7.06
N ILE A 97 -8.11 -12.11 -7.02
CA ILE A 97 -9.54 -11.95 -6.71
C ILE A 97 -9.75 -12.07 -5.19
N PRO A 98 -10.24 -11.03 -4.50
CA PRO A 98 -10.48 -11.06 -3.06
C PRO A 98 -11.74 -11.88 -2.73
N GLY A 99 -11.55 -13.15 -2.37
CA GLY A 99 -12.67 -14.04 -2.04
C GLY A 99 -13.55 -13.56 -0.87
N TRP A 100 -13.02 -12.70 0.00
CA TRP A 100 -13.76 -12.09 1.13
C TRP A 100 -14.74 -11.00 0.70
N GLU A 101 -14.63 -10.47 -0.51
CA GLU A 101 -15.57 -9.48 -1.07
C GLU A 101 -16.73 -10.14 -1.81
N ILE A 102 -16.60 -11.44 -2.14
CA ILE A 102 -17.63 -12.18 -2.86
C ILE A 102 -18.77 -12.52 -1.88
N PRO A 103 -20.02 -12.10 -2.18
CA PRO A 103 -21.16 -12.43 -1.34
C PRO A 103 -21.37 -13.95 -1.33
N LYS A 104 -21.70 -14.51 -0.16
CA LYS A 104 -22.08 -15.92 -0.05
C LYS A 104 -23.39 -16.15 -0.80
N TYR A 105 -23.42 -17.18 -1.65
CA TYR A 105 -24.63 -17.59 -2.35
C TYR A 105 -25.75 -17.86 -1.35
N ARG A 106 -26.94 -17.36 -1.66
CA ARG A 106 -28.17 -17.65 -0.94
C ARG A 106 -29.17 -18.27 -1.92
N PRO A 107 -30.23 -18.95 -1.43
CA PRO A 107 -31.28 -19.47 -2.32
C PRO A 107 -31.82 -18.43 -3.30
N GLU A 108 -31.88 -17.15 -2.90
CA GLU A 108 -32.36 -16.05 -3.75
C GLU A 108 -31.36 -15.65 -4.86
N SER A 109 -30.13 -16.18 -4.84
CA SER A 109 -29.13 -15.96 -5.88
C SER A 109 -29.32 -16.88 -7.10
N PHE A 110 -30.17 -17.91 -6.99
CA PHE A 110 -30.44 -18.84 -8.07
C PHE A 110 -31.62 -18.35 -8.93
N THR A 111 -31.52 -18.60 -10.23
CA THR A 111 -32.60 -18.29 -11.17
C THR A 111 -33.69 -19.35 -11.11
N ASP A 112 -34.96 -18.93 -11.18
CA ASP A 112 -36.11 -19.82 -11.39
C ASP A 112 -36.31 -20.16 -12.89
N GLY A 113 -35.48 -19.58 -13.77
CA GLY A 113 -35.54 -19.76 -15.22
C GLY A 113 -34.56 -20.81 -15.77
N TYR A 114 -34.51 -20.91 -17.10
CA TYR A 114 -33.56 -21.77 -17.79
C TYR A 114 -32.13 -21.19 -17.74
N GLY A 115 -31.18 -22.01 -17.32
CA GLY A 115 -29.74 -21.72 -17.44
C GLY A 115 -29.14 -22.32 -18.70
N PHE A 116 -27.97 -21.82 -19.09
CA PHE A 116 -27.17 -22.47 -20.13
C PHE A 116 -26.58 -23.78 -19.62
N ILE A 117 -26.59 -24.80 -20.47
CA ILE A 117 -25.83 -26.03 -20.18
C ILE A 117 -24.33 -25.74 -20.20
N THR A 118 -23.58 -26.37 -19.30
CA THR A 118 -22.15 -26.10 -19.08
C THR A 118 -21.32 -26.21 -20.36
N ASP A 119 -21.60 -27.21 -21.20
CA ASP A 119 -20.85 -27.48 -22.42
C ASP A 119 -21.00 -26.35 -23.45
N TYR A 120 -22.21 -25.80 -23.56
CA TYR A 120 -22.48 -24.66 -24.42
C TYR A 120 -21.74 -23.41 -23.92
N LEU A 121 -21.79 -23.15 -22.61
CA LEU A 121 -21.09 -22.01 -22.01
C LEU A 121 -19.57 -22.14 -22.18
N ALA A 122 -19.03 -23.35 -22.00
CA ALA A 122 -17.60 -23.61 -22.18
C ALA A 122 -17.16 -23.37 -23.63
N GLU A 123 -17.91 -23.88 -24.61
CA GLU A 123 -17.60 -23.65 -26.03
C GLU A 123 -17.75 -22.16 -26.40
N PHE A 124 -18.78 -21.48 -25.88
CA PHE A 124 -18.93 -20.04 -26.05
C PHE A 124 -17.72 -19.27 -25.50
N MET A 125 -17.29 -19.53 -24.26
CA MET A 125 -16.11 -18.90 -23.67
C MET A 125 -14.84 -19.18 -24.49
N ARG A 126 -14.71 -20.39 -25.04
CA ARG A 126 -13.59 -20.78 -25.89
C ARG A 126 -13.57 -20.02 -27.21
N GLN A 127 -14.72 -19.78 -27.84
CA GLN A 127 -14.81 -18.94 -29.04
C GLN A 127 -14.52 -17.48 -28.70
N MET A 128 -15.09 -16.95 -27.62
CA MET A 128 -14.87 -15.56 -27.19
C MET A 128 -13.40 -15.25 -26.84
N ARG A 129 -12.58 -16.24 -26.47
CA ARG A 129 -11.12 -16.01 -26.29
C ARG A 129 -10.43 -15.49 -27.55
N LYS A 130 -10.92 -15.85 -28.74
CA LYS A 130 -10.32 -15.47 -30.03
C LYS A 130 -10.53 -13.98 -30.35
N GLU A 131 -11.54 -13.36 -29.76
CA GLU A 131 -11.87 -11.96 -30.01
C GLU A 131 -10.92 -10.99 -29.27
N PRO A 132 -10.33 -9.99 -29.93
CA PRO A 132 -9.37 -9.09 -29.29
C PRO A 132 -10.05 -7.87 -28.64
N PHE A 133 -10.39 -7.97 -27.34
CA PHE A 133 -10.99 -6.87 -26.57
C PHE A 133 -9.97 -6.18 -25.64
N GLY A 134 -8.67 -6.41 -25.81
CA GLY A 134 -7.64 -5.85 -24.92
C GLY A 134 -7.49 -4.33 -25.02
N ASP A 135 -7.87 -3.76 -26.16
CA ASP A 135 -7.56 -2.36 -26.52
C ASP A 135 -8.81 -1.48 -26.49
N VAL A 136 -9.96 -2.03 -26.08
CA VAL A 136 -11.24 -1.29 -26.01
C VAL A 136 -11.17 -0.11 -25.05
N CYS A 137 -10.31 -0.17 -24.02
CA CYS A 137 -10.10 0.92 -23.09
C CYS A 137 -9.33 2.09 -23.70
N ASP A 138 -8.49 1.86 -24.72
CA ASP A 138 -7.62 2.91 -25.31
C ASP A 138 -8.42 4.02 -25.99
N LYS A 139 -9.64 3.70 -26.43
CA LYS A 139 -10.57 4.70 -26.97
C LYS A 139 -10.89 5.80 -25.95
N TYR A 140 -11.01 5.43 -24.67
CA TYR A 140 -11.49 6.32 -23.61
C TYR A 140 -10.39 6.74 -22.62
N PHE A 141 -9.41 5.88 -22.38
CA PHE A 141 -8.41 6.04 -21.32
C PHE A 141 -7.00 5.68 -21.77
N ARG A 142 -5.99 6.18 -21.05
CA ARG A 142 -4.58 5.75 -21.14
C ARG A 142 -4.10 5.29 -19.77
N PHE A 143 -3.17 4.35 -19.73
CA PHE A 143 -2.53 3.95 -18.47
C PHE A 143 -1.55 5.02 -17.97
N GLY A 144 -1.43 5.14 -16.65
CA GLY A 144 -0.39 5.97 -16.02
C GLY A 144 1.02 5.38 -16.13
N ASN A 145 2.01 6.15 -15.70
CA ASN A 145 3.43 5.84 -15.95
C ASN A 145 4.00 4.73 -15.06
N ASN A 146 3.36 4.40 -13.93
CA ASN A 146 3.86 3.41 -12.99
C ASN A 146 3.50 1.96 -13.37
N LEU A 147 2.80 1.73 -14.50
CA LEU A 147 2.54 0.38 -14.99
C LEU A 147 3.68 -0.10 -15.88
N ASN A 148 4.36 -1.17 -15.46
CA ASN A 148 5.35 -1.81 -16.33
C ASN A 148 4.67 -2.64 -17.44
N GLN A 149 5.43 -3.17 -18.40
CA GLN A 149 4.88 -3.94 -19.52
C GLN A 149 4.05 -5.16 -19.07
N ARG A 150 4.45 -5.85 -18.00
CA ARG A 150 3.71 -7.00 -17.46
C ARG A 150 2.38 -6.56 -16.84
N ASP A 151 2.40 -5.44 -16.12
CA ASP A 151 1.22 -4.81 -15.54
C ASP A 151 0.22 -4.43 -16.62
N VAL A 152 0.68 -3.79 -17.70
CA VAL A 152 -0.16 -3.44 -18.86
C VAL A 152 -0.76 -4.69 -19.49
N ILE A 153 0.03 -5.75 -19.70
CA ILE A 153 -0.47 -7.01 -20.27
C ILE A 153 -1.54 -7.65 -19.38
N ALA A 154 -1.31 -7.67 -18.06
CA ALA A 154 -2.26 -8.21 -17.09
C ALA A 154 -3.59 -7.45 -17.12
N VAL A 155 -3.53 -6.12 -17.08
CA VAL A 155 -4.70 -5.24 -17.09
C VAL A 155 -5.48 -5.39 -18.40
N ARG A 156 -4.79 -5.34 -19.56
CA ARG A 156 -5.45 -5.54 -20.87
C ARG A 156 -6.12 -6.91 -20.99
N LYS A 157 -5.50 -7.98 -20.48
CA LYS A 157 -6.12 -9.32 -20.46
C LYS A 157 -7.37 -9.36 -19.60
N MET A 158 -7.38 -8.70 -18.45
CA MET A 158 -8.57 -8.60 -17.59
C MET A 158 -9.67 -7.76 -18.23
N VAL A 159 -9.32 -6.59 -18.80
CA VAL A 159 -10.28 -5.75 -19.56
C VAL A 159 -10.92 -6.56 -20.68
N SER A 160 -10.11 -7.29 -21.47
CA SER A 160 -10.59 -8.16 -22.54
C SER A 160 -11.54 -9.24 -22.02
N GLY A 161 -11.16 -9.95 -20.94
CA GLY A 161 -11.98 -11.01 -20.37
C GLY A 161 -13.31 -10.51 -19.81
N LEU A 162 -13.27 -9.46 -18.99
CA LEU A 162 -14.45 -8.89 -18.34
C LEU A 162 -15.41 -8.25 -19.33
N THR A 163 -14.90 -7.53 -20.34
CA THR A 163 -15.76 -6.91 -21.36
C THR A 163 -16.54 -7.98 -22.12
N LYS A 164 -15.92 -9.11 -22.45
CA LYS A 164 -16.60 -10.23 -23.13
C LYS A 164 -17.65 -10.93 -22.26
N LEU A 165 -17.43 -10.96 -20.94
CA LEU A 165 -18.34 -11.59 -20.00
C LEU A 165 -19.56 -10.71 -19.72
N LEU A 166 -19.35 -9.40 -19.53
CA LEU A 166 -20.40 -8.45 -19.15
C LEU A 166 -21.13 -7.88 -20.37
N TYR A 167 -20.43 -7.67 -21.47
CA TYR A 167 -20.94 -7.10 -22.72
C TYR A 167 -20.64 -8.02 -23.92
N PRO A 168 -21.17 -9.25 -23.92
CA PRO A 168 -20.88 -10.24 -24.98
C PRO A 168 -21.39 -9.82 -26.37
N ASN A 169 -22.35 -8.89 -26.44
CA ASN A 169 -22.85 -8.28 -27.67
C ASN A 169 -21.95 -7.16 -28.21
N GLY A 170 -20.91 -6.75 -27.46
CA GLY A 170 -20.01 -5.67 -27.84
C GLY A 170 -20.59 -4.26 -27.67
N GLU A 171 -21.72 -4.12 -26.99
CA GLU A 171 -22.35 -2.83 -26.72
C GLU A 171 -21.97 -2.35 -25.30
N PHE A 172 -21.08 -1.38 -25.22
CA PHE A 172 -20.63 -0.75 -23.97
C PHE A 172 -20.30 0.72 -24.19
N ASN A 173 -20.48 1.52 -23.16
CA ASN A 173 -20.14 2.94 -23.14
C ASN A 173 -18.84 3.21 -22.36
N LYS A 174 -18.49 4.50 -22.21
CA LYS A 174 -17.28 4.94 -21.51
C LYS A 174 -17.27 4.55 -20.02
N GLU A 175 -18.41 4.68 -19.33
CA GLU A 175 -18.52 4.36 -17.90
C GLU A 175 -18.47 2.85 -17.66
N ASP A 176 -19.06 2.04 -18.55
CA ASP A 176 -18.97 0.58 -18.51
C ASP A 176 -17.49 0.12 -18.55
N ILE A 177 -16.72 0.65 -19.50
CA ILE A 177 -15.30 0.33 -19.65
C ILE A 177 -14.46 0.88 -18.51
N LYS A 178 -14.84 2.03 -17.94
CA LYS A 178 -14.17 2.63 -16.78
C LYS A 178 -14.32 1.76 -15.53
N GLU A 179 -15.49 1.19 -15.30
CA GLU A 179 -15.72 0.25 -14.19
C GLU A 179 -14.83 -0.98 -14.34
N ILE A 180 -14.83 -1.60 -15.53
CA ILE A 180 -13.98 -2.76 -15.85
C ILE A 180 -12.49 -2.41 -15.69
N LEU A 181 -12.05 -1.27 -16.19
CA LEU A 181 -10.68 -0.80 -16.11
C LEU A 181 -10.24 -0.56 -14.66
N THR A 182 -11.11 0.08 -13.86
CA THR A 182 -10.84 0.36 -12.44
C THR A 182 -10.68 -0.95 -11.68
N PHE A 183 -11.59 -1.92 -11.89
CA PHE A 183 -11.49 -3.23 -11.29
C PHE A 183 -10.21 -3.97 -11.73
N ALA A 184 -9.89 -3.97 -13.02
CA ALA A 184 -8.68 -4.63 -13.54
C ALA A 184 -7.39 -4.02 -12.96
N LEU A 185 -7.32 -2.70 -12.82
CA LEU A 185 -6.20 -2.01 -12.17
C LEU A 185 -6.11 -2.38 -10.69
N GLU A 186 -7.21 -2.41 -9.97
CA GLU A 186 -7.25 -2.80 -8.55
C GLU A 186 -6.73 -4.23 -8.36
N MET A 187 -7.20 -5.19 -9.15
CA MET A 187 -6.80 -6.60 -9.03
C MET A 187 -5.30 -6.80 -9.31
N ARG A 188 -4.73 -6.11 -10.31
CA ARG A 188 -3.29 -6.19 -10.59
C ARG A 188 -2.48 -5.41 -9.56
N ARG A 189 -2.96 -4.26 -9.10
CA ARG A 189 -2.32 -3.50 -8.02
C ARG A 189 -2.21 -4.35 -6.77
N ARG A 190 -3.24 -5.11 -6.40
CA ARG A 190 -3.23 -6.02 -5.25
C ARG A 190 -2.07 -7.02 -5.29
N VAL A 191 -1.74 -7.57 -6.47
CA VAL A 191 -0.55 -8.42 -6.69
C VAL A 191 0.73 -7.63 -6.44
N LYS A 192 0.84 -6.44 -7.04
CA LYS A 192 2.04 -5.58 -6.96
C LYS A 192 2.31 -5.06 -5.55
N GLU A 193 1.27 -4.75 -4.79
CA GLU A 193 1.40 -4.37 -3.38
C GLU A 193 1.99 -5.51 -2.54
N GLN A 194 1.67 -6.77 -2.84
CA GLN A 194 2.31 -7.90 -2.15
C GLN A 194 3.77 -8.08 -2.59
N LEU A 195 4.05 -7.89 -3.88
CA LEU A 195 5.43 -7.93 -4.38
C LEU A 195 6.30 -6.83 -3.76
N LYS A 196 5.74 -5.63 -3.55
CA LYS A 196 6.40 -4.54 -2.81
C LYS A 196 6.71 -4.95 -1.36
N LYS A 197 5.79 -5.65 -0.69
CA LYS A 197 6.04 -6.18 0.67
C LYS A 197 7.13 -7.25 0.71
N ILE A 198 7.18 -8.14 -0.28
CA ILE A 198 8.11 -9.29 -0.30
C ILE A 198 9.49 -8.89 -0.85
N GLY A 199 9.52 -8.20 -1.99
CA GLY A 199 10.73 -7.83 -2.74
C GLY A 199 11.21 -6.39 -2.51
N GLY A 200 10.50 -5.59 -1.71
CA GLY A 200 10.91 -4.24 -1.33
C GLY A 200 11.05 -3.29 -2.53
N MET A 201 12.20 -2.64 -2.62
CA MET A 201 12.50 -1.56 -3.58
C MET A 201 12.43 -2.00 -5.05
N GLU A 202 12.46 -3.29 -5.37
CA GLU A 202 12.32 -3.75 -6.77
C GLU A 202 10.90 -3.49 -7.33
N PHE A 203 9.89 -3.37 -6.47
CA PHE A 203 8.48 -3.29 -6.85
C PHE A 203 7.79 -2.01 -6.35
N TYR A 204 8.53 -0.90 -6.23
CA TYR A 204 8.02 0.36 -5.67
C TYR A 204 6.92 1.05 -6.51
N ASP A 205 6.89 0.80 -7.82
CA ASP A 205 5.88 1.31 -8.74
C ASP A 205 4.51 0.61 -8.56
N VAL A 206 3.77 1.02 -7.54
CA VAL A 206 2.43 0.50 -7.19
C VAL A 206 1.31 1.51 -7.40
N ASN A 207 1.63 2.76 -7.76
CA ASN A 207 0.67 3.83 -7.94
C ASN A 207 -0.04 3.73 -9.29
N PHE A 208 -0.91 2.72 -9.41
CA PHE A 208 -1.65 2.45 -10.62
C PHE A 208 -2.70 3.54 -10.86
N SER A 209 -2.70 4.08 -12.08
CA SER A 209 -3.62 5.12 -12.50
C SER A 209 -4.04 4.95 -13.95
N TYR A 210 -5.11 5.65 -14.32
CA TYR A 210 -5.52 5.86 -15.70
C TYR A 210 -5.84 7.33 -15.93
N ILE A 211 -5.66 7.78 -17.17
CA ILE A 211 -5.88 9.15 -17.63
C ILE A 211 -7.06 9.14 -18.58
N ASP A 212 -8.04 10.00 -18.36
CA ASP A 212 -9.17 10.19 -19.27
C ASP A 212 -8.72 10.94 -20.53
N ASN A 213 -9.00 10.39 -21.72
CA ASN A 213 -8.57 10.99 -22.99
C ASN A 213 -9.29 12.31 -23.32
N GLU A 214 -10.46 12.56 -22.73
CA GLU A 214 -11.26 13.78 -23.00
C GLU A 214 -10.92 14.88 -21.99
N THR A 215 -10.80 14.53 -20.70
CA THR A 215 -10.58 15.53 -19.64
C THR A 215 -9.10 15.71 -19.27
N PHE A 216 -8.24 14.77 -19.66
CA PHE A 216 -6.84 14.66 -19.24
C PHE A 216 -6.66 14.53 -17.71
N GLU A 217 -7.73 14.17 -16.99
CA GLU A 217 -7.68 13.91 -15.56
C GLU A 217 -7.05 12.54 -15.29
N GLU A 218 -5.99 12.51 -14.47
CA GLU A 218 -5.40 11.27 -13.98
C GLU A 218 -6.08 10.81 -12.69
N ARG A 219 -6.52 9.55 -12.68
CA ARG A 219 -7.21 8.91 -11.55
C ARG A 219 -6.42 7.72 -11.05
N TYR A 220 -6.03 7.76 -9.79
CA TYR A 220 -5.34 6.66 -9.11
C TYR A 220 -6.35 5.65 -8.57
N VAL A 221 -6.02 4.36 -8.72
CA VAL A 221 -6.83 3.24 -8.24
C VAL A 221 -6.18 2.65 -7.00
N SER A 222 -6.82 2.77 -5.84
CA SER A 222 -6.37 2.20 -4.57
C SER A 222 -6.92 0.79 -4.34
N VAL A 223 -6.28 0.03 -3.45
CA VAL A 223 -6.84 -1.24 -2.94
C VAL A 223 -7.52 -1.00 -1.58
N PRO A 224 -8.79 -1.42 -1.37
CA PRO A 224 -9.54 -1.15 -0.13
C PRO A 224 -8.84 -1.62 1.15
N GLU A 225 -8.16 -2.77 1.10
CA GLU A 225 -7.51 -3.39 2.24
C GLU A 225 -6.23 -2.68 2.69
N GLN A 226 -5.69 -1.75 1.90
CA GLN A 226 -4.57 -0.91 2.34
C GLN A 226 -5.00 0.28 3.21
N GLY A 227 -6.27 0.36 3.62
CA GLY A 227 -6.75 1.48 4.43
C GLY A 227 -6.90 2.72 3.54
N GLY A 228 -7.93 2.70 2.69
CA GLY A 228 -8.24 3.74 1.71
C GLY A 228 -8.85 5.02 2.26
N GLY A 229 -8.24 5.62 3.27
CA GLY A 229 -8.29 7.06 3.49
C GLY A 229 -6.85 7.52 3.64
N LYS A 230 -6.42 8.57 2.92
CA LYS A 230 -5.08 9.15 3.13
C LYS A 230 -4.84 9.25 4.62
N ILE A 231 -3.87 8.48 5.11
CA ILE A 231 -3.58 8.33 6.54
C ILE A 231 -3.39 9.72 7.18
N ILE A 232 -2.76 10.61 6.40
CA ILE A 232 -2.64 12.03 6.69
C ILE A 232 -3.77 12.78 5.95
N PRO A 233 -4.75 13.33 6.67
CA PRO A 233 -5.90 13.99 6.07
C PRO A 233 -5.50 15.29 5.35
N GLU A 234 -6.27 15.63 4.32
CA GLU A 234 -6.23 16.96 3.70
C GLU A 234 -7.17 17.91 4.45
N GLY A 235 -6.75 19.16 4.62
CA GLY A 235 -7.50 20.20 5.31
C GLY A 235 -6.95 20.54 6.69
N MET A 236 -7.70 21.37 7.41
CA MET A 236 -7.33 21.84 8.74
C MET A 236 -7.64 20.75 9.78
N ILE A 237 -6.62 20.27 10.49
CA ILE A 237 -6.79 19.28 11.56
C ILE A 237 -6.95 19.97 12.91
N ASN A 238 -7.49 19.26 13.91
CA ASN A 238 -7.63 19.84 15.26
C ASN A 238 -6.24 20.11 15.87
N PRO A 239 -6.05 21.22 16.62
CA PRO A 239 -4.82 21.48 17.37
C PRO A 239 -4.41 20.27 18.23
N GLY A 240 -3.10 20.00 18.28
CA GLY A 240 -2.53 18.85 18.98
C GLY A 240 -2.49 17.56 18.17
N ASN A 241 -2.97 17.56 16.92
CA ASN A 241 -2.80 16.44 15.98
C ASN A 241 -1.50 16.60 15.18
N VAL A 242 -0.66 15.56 15.18
CA VAL A 242 0.59 15.51 14.42
C VAL A 242 0.79 14.12 13.83
N TYR A 243 1.33 14.07 12.62
CA TYR A 243 1.72 12.82 11.96
C TYR A 243 3.24 12.78 11.80
N THR A 244 3.84 11.65 12.17
CA THR A 244 5.27 11.38 11.97
C THR A 244 5.45 10.07 11.24
N ILE A 245 6.48 9.99 10.41
CA ILE A 245 6.83 8.79 9.65
C ILE A 245 8.27 8.43 9.97
N SER A 246 8.47 7.20 10.44
CA SER A 246 9.77 6.73 10.87
C SER A 246 9.81 5.22 10.97
N GLN A 247 11.00 4.67 11.17
CA GLN A 247 11.18 3.24 11.40
C GLN A 247 10.55 2.83 12.74
N GLY A 248 9.69 1.81 12.68
CA GLY A 248 9.12 1.13 13.84
C GLY A 248 10.01 0.04 14.39
N LYS A 249 9.57 -0.59 15.46
CA LYS A 249 10.33 -1.67 16.14
C LYS A 249 10.61 -2.89 15.25
N SER A 250 9.73 -3.16 14.29
CA SER A 250 9.89 -4.24 13.30
C SER A 250 10.99 -3.97 12.26
N GLY A 251 11.57 -2.77 12.23
CA GLY A 251 12.48 -2.33 11.17
C GLY A 251 11.75 -1.81 9.92
N MET A 252 10.43 -1.96 9.84
CA MET A 252 9.61 -1.36 8.78
C MET A 252 9.34 0.13 9.07
N ILE A 253 9.07 0.91 8.03
CA ILE A 253 8.68 2.32 8.16
C ILE A 253 7.16 2.41 8.22
N GLY A 254 6.66 3.19 9.16
CA GLY A 254 5.22 3.36 9.38
C GLY A 254 4.85 4.78 9.75
N VAL A 255 3.54 5.04 9.74
CA VAL A 255 2.93 6.32 10.06
C VAL A 255 2.37 6.26 11.49
N TYR A 256 2.78 7.23 12.29
CA TYR A 256 2.33 7.37 13.67
C TYR A 256 1.56 8.67 13.83
N ARG A 257 0.39 8.58 14.45
CA ARG A 257 -0.44 9.73 14.78
C ARG A 257 -0.36 10.03 16.26
N LEU A 258 -0.15 11.30 16.55
CA LEU A 258 -0.13 11.87 17.88
C LEU A 258 -1.37 12.74 18.04
N GLU A 259 -2.16 12.49 19.08
CA GLU A 259 -3.31 13.31 19.44
C GLU A 259 -3.13 13.84 20.85
N THR A 260 -3.09 15.16 21.00
CA THR A 260 -2.86 15.81 22.30
C THR A 260 -4.08 16.58 22.75
N GLN A 261 -4.45 16.40 24.01
CA GLN A 261 -5.40 17.25 24.72
C GLN A 261 -4.73 17.93 25.91
N MET A 262 -5.20 19.14 26.21
CA MET A 262 -4.72 19.94 27.33
C MET A 262 -5.90 20.29 28.25
N LEU A 263 -5.73 20.04 29.54
CA LEU A 263 -6.70 20.36 30.59
C LEU A 263 -6.07 21.33 31.61
N PRO A 264 -6.85 22.18 32.29
CA PRO A 264 -6.37 22.89 33.48
C PRO A 264 -5.94 21.87 34.55
N GLY A 265 -4.76 22.05 35.15
CA GLY A 265 -4.23 21.09 36.11
C GLY A 265 -2.93 21.53 36.78
N ASN A 266 -2.14 20.57 37.24
CA ASN A 266 -0.93 20.80 38.06
C ASN A 266 0.36 20.32 37.37
N GLY A 267 0.37 20.25 36.03
CA GLY A 267 1.56 19.88 35.26
C GLY A 267 1.74 18.38 35.05
N LYS A 268 0.65 17.61 35.13
CA LYS A 268 0.64 16.17 34.85
C LYS A 268 0.84 15.93 33.36
N PHE A 269 1.61 14.89 33.03
CA PHE A 269 1.78 14.44 31.65
C PHE A 269 1.47 12.95 31.53
N GLU A 270 0.41 12.64 30.81
CA GLU A 270 -0.07 11.29 30.57
C GLU A 270 0.18 10.89 29.12
N ARG A 271 0.65 9.66 28.91
CA ARG A 271 0.83 9.08 27.57
C ARG A 271 0.06 7.79 27.46
N THR A 272 -0.72 7.66 26.40
CA THR A 272 -1.48 6.45 26.06
C THR A 272 -1.04 5.90 24.70
N GLY A 273 -1.31 4.62 24.43
CA GLY A 273 -1.02 4.00 23.14
C GLY A 273 0.43 3.53 22.91
N LEU A 274 1.35 3.74 23.86
CA LEU A 274 2.74 3.29 23.79
C LEU A 274 2.97 1.82 24.25
N GLY A 275 1.98 1.19 24.86
CA GLY A 275 2.08 -0.19 25.37
C GLY A 275 3.22 -0.39 26.38
N SER A 276 3.98 -1.48 26.22
CA SER A 276 5.17 -1.81 27.04
C SER A 276 6.48 -1.28 26.46
N ASP A 277 6.45 -0.48 25.39
CA ASP A 277 7.67 -0.03 24.72
C ASP A 277 8.45 0.99 25.57
N ARG A 278 9.69 0.64 25.93
CA ARG A 278 10.52 1.45 26.83
C ARG A 278 11.11 2.66 26.12
N ASP A 279 11.61 2.49 24.91
CA ASP A 279 12.34 3.53 24.19
C ASP A 279 11.35 4.62 23.72
N ALA A 280 10.16 4.23 23.26
CA ALA A 280 9.09 5.16 22.95
C ALA A 280 8.64 5.97 24.20
N LYS A 281 8.55 5.32 25.38
CA LYS A 281 8.28 6.04 26.63
C LYS A 281 9.40 7.02 27.00
N GLU A 282 10.65 6.67 26.75
CA GLU A 282 11.79 7.54 27.03
C GLU A 282 11.83 8.77 26.11
N ALA A 283 11.58 8.60 24.81
CA ALA A 283 11.47 9.69 23.84
C ALA A 283 10.38 10.70 24.23
N THR A 284 9.22 10.21 24.66
CA THR A 284 8.10 11.06 25.07
C THR A 284 8.35 11.76 26.41
N ASN A 285 9.08 11.12 27.34
CA ASN A 285 9.62 11.79 28.53
C ASN A 285 10.58 12.92 28.17
N THR A 286 11.47 12.66 27.23
CA THR A 286 12.44 13.65 26.76
C THR A 286 11.75 14.85 26.14
N ALA A 287 10.67 14.65 25.38
CA ALA A 287 9.90 15.73 24.77
C ALA A 287 9.30 16.68 25.81
N PHE A 288 8.68 16.13 26.86
CA PHE A 288 8.06 16.95 27.90
C PHE A 288 9.10 17.65 28.78
N ASN A 289 10.23 17.01 29.06
CA ASN A 289 11.34 17.63 29.77
C ASN A 289 11.97 18.76 28.94
N TYR A 290 12.12 18.56 27.63
CA TYR A 290 12.57 19.60 26.71
C TYR A 290 11.62 20.79 26.74
N LEU A 291 10.30 20.55 26.69
CA LEU A 291 9.29 21.60 26.74
C LEU A 291 9.28 22.34 28.10
N LYS A 292 9.51 21.64 29.22
CA LYS A 292 9.67 22.29 30.54
C LYS A 292 10.85 23.24 30.58
N ALA A 293 11.97 22.86 29.99
CA ALA A 293 13.19 23.66 30.00
C ALA A 293 13.15 24.83 28.98
N ASN A 294 12.55 24.61 27.81
CA ASN A 294 12.64 25.53 26.66
C ASN A 294 11.30 26.12 26.21
N GLY A 295 10.17 25.80 26.87
CA GLY A 295 8.84 26.22 26.44
C GLY A 295 8.68 27.74 26.30
N ASN A 296 9.32 28.52 27.16
CA ASN A 296 9.31 29.99 27.10
C ASN A 296 9.96 30.55 25.83
N HIS A 297 10.92 29.84 25.23
CA HIS A 297 11.55 30.24 23.97
C HIS A 297 10.65 29.94 22.75
N ILE A 298 9.67 29.04 22.90
CA ILE A 298 8.65 28.77 21.88
C ILE A 298 7.51 29.79 22.02
N SER A 299 6.96 29.95 23.23
CA SER A 299 5.92 30.95 23.53
C SER A 299 5.71 31.05 25.05
N GLY A 300 5.54 32.28 25.56
CA GLY A 300 5.18 32.51 26.97
C GLY A 300 3.80 31.99 27.37
N GLN A 301 2.97 31.54 26.41
CA GLN A 301 1.67 30.92 26.67
C GLN A 301 1.79 29.42 27.01
N LEU A 302 2.95 28.80 26.76
CA LEU A 302 3.20 27.41 27.09
C LEU A 302 3.43 27.25 28.59
N SER A 303 2.43 26.72 29.30
CA SER A 303 2.59 26.32 30.69
C SER A 303 2.62 24.81 30.81
N THR A 304 3.67 24.29 31.46
CA THR A 304 3.83 22.87 31.82
C THR A 304 3.58 22.62 33.31
N THR A 305 3.19 23.65 34.07
CA THR A 305 2.97 23.60 35.53
C THR A 305 1.51 23.82 35.92
N THR A 306 0.75 24.57 35.11
CA THR A 306 -0.67 24.89 35.36
C THR A 306 -1.64 24.14 34.43
N LYS A 307 -1.09 23.29 33.57
CA LYS A 307 -1.83 22.54 32.55
C LYS A 307 -1.38 21.10 32.57
N ASP A 308 -2.35 20.20 32.47
CA ASP A 308 -2.11 18.77 32.29
C ASP A 308 -2.21 18.44 30.81
N TYR A 309 -1.26 17.66 30.31
CA TYR A 309 -1.22 17.21 28.92
C TYR A 309 -1.47 15.72 28.86
N ILE A 310 -2.37 15.31 27.98
CA ILE A 310 -2.67 13.91 27.68
C ILE A 310 -2.38 13.72 26.20
N ILE A 311 -1.46 12.83 25.87
CA ILE A 311 -1.09 12.53 24.49
C ILE A 311 -1.32 11.04 24.20
N ASN A 312 -1.98 10.79 23.09
CA ASN A 312 -2.25 9.45 22.60
C ASN A 312 -1.41 9.19 21.35
N TYR A 313 -0.70 8.06 21.35
CA TYR A 313 0.14 7.62 20.23
C TYR A 313 -0.52 6.44 19.55
N GLN A 314 -0.69 6.52 18.24
CA GLN A 314 -1.28 5.45 17.44
C GLN A 314 -0.34 5.09 16.30
N ASP A 315 0.00 3.82 16.21
CA ASP A 315 0.62 3.23 15.02
C ASP A 315 -0.48 2.87 14.03
N LEU A 316 -0.53 3.59 12.92
CA LEU A 316 -1.59 3.45 11.92
C LEU A 316 -1.35 2.26 10.98
N ASN A 317 -0.12 1.74 10.93
CA ASN A 317 0.23 0.58 10.11
C ASN A 317 0.28 -0.73 10.92
N GLY A 318 0.36 -0.65 12.25
CA GLY A 318 0.39 -1.82 13.14
C GLY A 318 1.71 -2.59 13.11
N ILE A 319 2.82 -1.89 12.83
CA ILE A 319 4.18 -2.44 12.69
C ILE A 319 5.03 -2.31 13.97
N GLY A 320 4.46 -1.77 15.05
CA GLY A 320 5.10 -1.50 16.33
C GLY A 320 5.60 -0.06 16.46
N MET A 321 5.50 0.50 17.68
CA MET A 321 5.86 1.90 17.95
C MET A 321 7.31 2.25 17.59
N THR A 322 7.51 3.49 17.17
CA THR A 322 8.82 4.09 16.92
C THR A 322 9.43 4.72 18.18
N LYS A 323 10.76 4.75 18.23
CA LYS A 323 11.54 5.52 19.22
C LYS A 323 11.70 7.01 18.83
N TYR A 324 11.45 7.37 17.57
CA TYR A 324 11.62 8.72 17.04
C TYR A 324 10.37 9.60 17.30
N LEU A 325 10.04 9.83 18.58
CA LEU A 325 8.82 10.52 19.02
C LEU A 325 9.06 11.86 19.72
N THR A 326 10.31 12.24 19.99
CA THR A 326 10.63 13.41 20.82
C THR A 326 10.18 14.70 20.15
N LEU A 327 10.66 14.97 18.93
CA LEU A 327 10.28 16.17 18.17
C LEU A 327 8.78 16.20 17.80
N PRO A 328 8.17 15.14 17.25
CA PRO A 328 6.73 15.11 16.99
C PRO A 328 5.90 15.41 18.24
N SER A 329 6.32 14.91 19.41
CA SER A 329 5.64 15.17 20.67
C SER A 329 5.77 16.63 21.12
N VAL A 330 6.95 17.25 20.94
CA VAL A 330 7.12 18.70 21.23
C VAL A 330 6.17 19.53 20.36
N ILE A 331 6.07 19.23 19.06
CA ILE A 331 5.18 19.92 18.14
C ILE A 331 3.71 19.70 18.51
N ALA A 332 3.32 18.47 18.86
CA ALA A 332 1.94 18.15 19.26
C ALA A 332 1.52 18.88 20.55
N LEU A 333 2.41 18.90 21.56
CA LEU A 333 2.20 19.65 22.80
C LEU A 333 2.11 21.15 22.55
N ALA A 334 3.00 21.71 21.72
CA ALA A 334 2.98 23.13 21.38
C ALA A 334 1.73 23.52 20.57
N SER A 335 1.34 22.70 19.59
CA SER A 335 0.12 22.86 18.80
C SER A 335 -1.12 22.92 19.69
N CYS A 336 -1.23 21.99 20.64
CA CYS A 336 -2.35 21.93 21.59
C CYS A 336 -2.37 23.13 22.53
N ALA A 337 -1.23 23.48 23.13
CA ALA A 337 -1.12 24.58 24.10
C ALA A 337 -1.40 25.96 23.48
N LEU A 338 -0.95 26.17 22.24
CA LEU A 338 -1.18 27.40 21.49
C LEU A 338 -2.53 27.44 20.78
N ASN A 339 -3.31 26.35 20.86
CA ASN A 339 -4.57 26.16 20.13
C ASN A 339 -4.41 26.46 18.63
N LYS A 340 -3.28 26.05 18.04
CA LYS A 340 -2.96 26.26 16.63
C LYS A 340 -2.79 24.91 15.94
N PRO A 341 -3.51 24.65 14.83
CA PRO A 341 -3.34 23.42 14.08
C PRO A 341 -2.00 23.41 13.33
N THR A 342 -1.48 22.22 13.06
CA THR A 342 -0.33 22.09 12.15
C THR A 342 -0.78 22.29 10.70
N LEU A 343 0.19 22.51 9.80
CA LEU A 343 -0.08 22.65 8.38
C LEU A 343 -0.83 21.43 7.82
N SER A 344 -1.77 21.69 6.91
CA SER A 344 -2.49 20.62 6.18
C SER A 344 -1.52 19.67 5.50
N SER A 345 -1.81 18.37 5.57
CA SER A 345 -1.03 17.30 4.90
C SER A 345 0.46 17.31 5.27
N LEU A 346 0.79 17.68 6.50
CA LEU A 346 2.15 17.75 7.03
C LEU A 346 2.59 16.41 7.64
N ALA A 347 3.74 15.91 7.17
CA ALA A 347 4.53 14.88 7.82
C ALA A 347 5.71 15.52 8.58
N VAL A 348 5.86 15.21 9.86
CA VAL A 348 7.00 15.63 10.68
C VAL A 348 8.06 14.55 10.66
N LEU A 349 9.26 14.86 10.17
CA LEU A 349 10.40 13.95 10.17
C LEU A 349 11.51 14.48 11.08
N GLY A 350 12.36 13.57 11.52
CA GLY A 350 13.54 13.86 12.32
C GLY A 350 13.28 13.74 13.82
N GLU A 351 14.36 13.88 14.57
CA GLU A 351 14.34 13.70 16.02
C GLU A 351 15.25 14.70 16.72
N ILE A 352 15.02 14.94 18.01
CA ILE A 352 15.86 15.81 18.84
C ILE A 352 16.33 15.11 20.11
N SER A 353 17.53 15.47 20.58
CA SER A 353 18.01 15.08 21.91
C SER A 353 17.39 15.95 23.01
N ILE A 354 17.60 15.58 24.28
CA ILE A 354 17.19 16.41 25.43
C ILE A 354 17.85 17.80 25.43
N SER A 355 19.04 17.94 24.84
CA SER A 355 19.76 19.21 24.70
C SER A 355 19.27 20.05 23.51
N GLY A 356 18.33 19.53 22.70
CA GLY A 356 17.84 20.19 21.50
C GLY A 356 18.71 20.00 20.26
N THR A 357 19.64 19.03 20.27
CA THR A 357 20.44 18.69 19.09
C THR A 357 19.57 17.93 18.10
N ILE A 358 19.57 18.36 16.83
CA ILE A 358 18.82 17.71 15.76
C ILE A 358 19.55 16.46 15.28
N LEU A 359 18.81 15.36 15.23
CA LEU A 359 19.25 14.10 14.65
C LEU A 359 18.76 13.99 13.20
N LYS A 360 19.59 13.38 12.36
CA LYS A 360 19.25 13.12 10.95
C LYS A 360 18.17 12.04 10.84
N VAL A 361 17.38 12.11 9.78
CA VAL A 361 16.45 11.05 9.39
C VAL A 361 17.23 9.87 8.81
N GLU A 362 16.95 8.66 9.29
CA GLU A 362 17.50 7.43 8.71
C GLU A 362 16.62 6.98 7.52
N GLU A 363 17.23 6.40 6.49
CA GLU A 363 16.53 5.91 5.28
C GLU A 363 15.60 6.95 4.62
N LEU A 364 16.10 8.18 4.41
CA LEU A 364 15.28 9.31 3.96
C LEU A 364 14.44 9.02 2.70
N ALA A 365 15.00 8.34 1.70
CA ALA A 365 14.26 7.99 0.48
C ALA A 365 13.04 7.09 0.77
N SER A 366 13.24 6.05 1.58
CA SER A 366 12.18 5.13 2.01
C SER A 366 11.12 5.85 2.86
N VAL A 367 11.54 6.74 3.76
CA VAL A 367 10.64 7.54 4.60
C VAL A 367 9.79 8.49 3.75
N LEU A 368 10.39 9.18 2.79
CA LEU A 368 9.66 10.06 1.86
C LEU A 368 8.68 9.28 1.01
N GLN A 369 9.00 8.05 0.60
CA GLN A 369 8.05 7.20 -0.13
C GLN A 369 6.82 6.90 0.73
N VAL A 370 7.00 6.52 2.00
CA VAL A 370 5.87 6.28 2.92
C VAL A 370 5.09 7.57 3.19
N CYS A 371 5.74 8.73 3.19
CA CYS A 371 5.04 10.02 3.27
C CYS A 371 4.10 10.24 2.07
N LEU A 372 4.54 9.89 0.85
CA LEU A 372 3.74 10.03 -0.36
C LEU A 372 2.53 9.09 -0.30
N ASP A 373 2.78 7.83 0.03
CA ASP A 373 1.76 6.79 0.14
C ASP A 373 0.73 7.13 1.24
N ALA A 374 1.17 7.76 2.33
CA ALA A 374 0.32 8.24 3.42
C ALA A 374 -0.50 9.50 3.09
N GLY A 375 -0.23 10.16 1.96
CA GLY A 375 -0.92 11.37 1.51
C GLY A 375 -0.32 12.69 2.01
N ALA A 376 0.94 12.71 2.46
CA ALA A 376 1.62 13.95 2.80
C ALA A 376 1.86 14.80 1.54
N LYS A 377 1.66 16.12 1.65
CA LYS A 377 2.02 17.11 0.62
C LYS A 377 3.13 18.04 1.11
N LYS A 378 3.29 18.16 2.42
CA LYS A 378 4.33 18.95 3.09
C LYS A 378 5.13 18.06 4.00
N VAL A 379 6.44 18.21 3.99
CA VAL A 379 7.34 17.42 4.83
C VAL A 379 8.25 18.36 5.59
N LEU A 380 8.16 18.34 6.92
CA LEU A 380 9.08 19.03 7.81
C LEU A 380 10.31 18.15 8.00
N ILE A 381 11.48 18.62 7.60
CA ILE A 381 12.71 17.82 7.53
C ILE A 381 13.90 18.58 8.16
N PRO A 382 14.78 17.90 8.91
CA PRO A 382 15.95 18.54 9.48
C PRO A 382 16.96 18.93 8.39
N ILE A 383 17.59 20.09 8.53
CA ILE A 383 18.62 20.57 7.60
C ILE A 383 19.84 19.62 7.54
N THR A 384 20.08 18.84 8.60
CA THR A 384 21.13 17.82 8.64
C THR A 384 20.90 16.68 7.64
N SER A 385 19.66 16.46 7.21
CA SER A 385 19.29 15.47 6.19
C SER A 385 19.34 16.03 4.76
N ALA A 386 19.63 17.33 4.57
CA ALA A 386 19.62 17.94 3.24
C ALA A 386 20.66 17.35 2.28
N ALA A 387 21.81 16.89 2.80
CA ALA A 387 22.85 16.25 1.99
C ALA A 387 22.38 14.90 1.38
N GLU A 388 21.45 14.20 2.05
CA GLU A 388 20.92 12.92 1.59
C GLU A 388 19.82 13.10 0.54
N LEU A 389 19.29 14.30 0.31
CA LEU A 389 18.29 14.54 -0.74
C LEU A 389 18.80 14.26 -2.15
N GLY A 390 20.12 14.36 -2.38
CA GLY A 390 20.73 14.00 -3.66
C GLY A 390 20.60 12.51 -4.02
N THR A 391 20.26 11.63 -3.07
CA THR A 391 20.04 10.20 -3.31
C THR A 391 18.57 9.85 -3.55
N VAL A 392 17.67 10.82 -3.37
CA VAL A 392 16.22 10.63 -3.53
C VAL A 392 15.82 10.94 -4.99
N PRO A 393 14.97 10.11 -5.63
CA PRO A 393 14.48 10.38 -6.99
C PRO A 393 13.82 11.75 -7.11
N SER A 394 14.07 12.44 -8.23
CA SER A 394 13.53 13.79 -8.50
C SER A 394 12.00 13.84 -8.44
N ASP A 395 11.35 12.79 -8.93
CA ASP A 395 9.89 12.72 -9.00
C ASP A 395 9.27 12.65 -7.59
N LEU A 396 9.94 11.95 -6.67
CA LEU A 396 9.53 11.87 -5.27
C LEU A 396 9.75 13.21 -4.56
N ILE A 397 10.88 13.89 -4.80
CA ILE A 397 11.11 15.25 -4.26
C ILE A 397 10.05 16.22 -4.78
N GLY A 398 9.72 16.14 -6.07
CA GLY A 398 8.72 17.00 -6.73
C GLY A 398 7.30 16.84 -6.20
N ALA A 399 7.00 15.72 -5.52
CA ALA A 399 5.69 15.49 -4.91
C ALA A 399 5.46 16.28 -3.61
N PHE A 400 6.51 16.83 -2.99
CA PHE A 400 6.43 17.48 -1.69
C PHE A 400 6.86 18.95 -1.70
N SER A 401 6.21 19.74 -0.85
CA SER A 401 6.78 20.99 -0.34
C SER A 401 7.66 20.69 0.88
N LEU A 402 8.97 20.61 0.68
CA LEU A 402 9.94 20.38 1.76
C LEU A 402 10.15 21.64 2.60
N ILE A 403 10.04 21.50 3.91
CA ILE A 403 10.17 22.58 4.89
C ILE A 403 11.35 22.23 5.81
N PHE A 404 12.48 22.92 5.63
CA PHE A 404 13.67 22.65 6.43
C PHE A 404 13.61 23.33 7.78
N TYR A 405 14.17 22.71 8.81
CA TYR A 405 14.42 23.36 10.11
C TYR A 405 15.84 23.07 10.61
N SER A 406 16.39 24.04 11.36
CA SER A 406 17.74 24.02 11.93
C SER A 406 17.75 24.02 13.46
N THR A 407 16.61 24.33 14.09
CA THR A 407 16.43 24.23 15.54
C THR A 407 15.06 23.62 15.89
N PRO A 408 14.88 23.05 17.11
CA PRO A 408 13.58 22.53 17.53
C PRO A 408 12.48 23.61 17.61
N HIS A 409 12.84 24.84 17.95
CA HIS A 409 11.92 25.99 18.00
C HIS A 409 11.40 26.34 16.62
N GLU A 410 12.31 26.43 15.64
CA GLU A 410 11.98 26.66 14.24
C GLU A 410 11.10 25.54 13.68
N ALA A 411 11.34 24.28 14.07
CA ALA A 411 10.49 23.15 13.70
C ALA A 411 9.04 23.37 14.16
N VAL A 412 8.83 23.85 15.39
CA VAL A 412 7.50 24.15 15.92
C VAL A 412 6.84 25.30 15.14
N PHE A 413 7.55 26.42 14.95
CA PHE A 413 6.99 27.58 14.22
C PHE A 413 6.58 27.21 12.78
N LYS A 414 7.49 26.53 12.06
CA LYS A 414 7.24 26.08 10.69
C LYS A 414 6.12 25.04 10.61
N ALA A 415 6.02 24.12 11.57
CA ALA A 415 4.93 23.15 11.63
C ALA A 415 3.55 23.80 11.84
N LEU A 416 3.50 24.90 12.60
CA LEU A 416 2.29 25.66 12.90
C LEU A 416 1.98 26.76 11.87
N GLY A 417 2.80 26.92 10.84
CA GLY A 417 2.64 27.96 9.81
C GLY A 417 2.84 29.38 10.33
N VAL A 418 3.70 29.55 11.35
CA VAL A 418 4.11 30.84 11.89
C VAL A 418 5.54 31.12 11.42
N GLU A 419 5.80 32.32 10.90
CA GLU A 419 7.15 32.78 10.54
C GLU A 419 7.99 33.15 11.76
#